data_AF-A0A7I8MXP1-F1
#
_entry.id   AF-A0A7I8MXP1-F1
#
_cell.length_a   1.000
_cell.length_b   1.000
_cell.length_c   1.000
_cell.angle_alpha   90.00
_cell.angle_beta   90.00
_cell.angle_gamma   90.00
#
_symmetry.space_group_name_H-M   'P 1'
#
loop_
_entity.id
_entity.type
_entity.pdbx_description
1 polymer ?
#
loop_
_entity_poly.entity_id
_entity_poly.type
_entity_poly.pdbx_seq_one_letter_code
_entity_poly.pdbx_strand_id
1 'polypeptide(L)'
;MTGEGSMIVPCSNCGAKNRIPIERFGAAAKCGKCATDLDTDIRYTLRCTGCGAKNRVPANKLNAGAKCGKCSEPLATAELSAPQPMMISDMNFDEKVMKSPLPVLLFAWAPS
;
A
#
# COMPACT_ATOMS: atom_id res chain seq x y z
N MET A 1 6.67 10.98 -20.02
CA MET A 1 5.21 10.79 -19.87
C MET A 1 4.88 11.01 -18.39
N THR A 2 4.68 12.26 -18.00
CA THR A 2 4.40 12.66 -16.61
C THR A 2 2.99 12.24 -16.25
N GLY A 3 2.83 11.41 -15.22
CA GLY A 3 1.55 10.80 -14.85
C GLY A 3 0.54 11.82 -14.30
N GLU A 4 -0.44 12.19 -15.12
CA GLU A 4 -1.62 12.98 -14.70
C GLU A 4 -2.64 12.10 -13.96
N GLY A 5 -2.26 11.56 -12.80
CA GLY A 5 -3.17 10.81 -11.94
C GLY A 5 -3.79 11.71 -10.87
N SER A 6 -5.10 11.66 -10.69
CA SER A 6 -5.77 12.28 -9.54
C SER A 6 -6.76 11.31 -8.89
N MET A 7 -6.90 11.37 -7.57
CA MET A 7 -7.82 10.55 -6.80
C MET A 7 -8.85 11.43 -6.09
N ILE A 8 -10.09 10.94 -5.99
CA ILE A 8 -11.16 11.63 -5.28
C ILE A 8 -11.12 11.25 -3.80
N VAL A 9 -10.89 12.24 -2.95
CA VAL A 9 -10.91 12.12 -1.49
C VAL A 9 -12.16 12.79 -0.94
N PRO A 10 -13.12 12.04 -0.36
CA PRO A 10 -14.28 12.63 0.28
C PRO A 10 -13.88 13.30 1.61
N CYS A 11 -14.43 14.47 1.88
CA CYS A 11 -14.25 15.14 3.17
C CYS A 11 -15.07 14.42 4.26
N SER A 12 -14.42 14.05 5.35
CA SER A 12 -15.06 13.42 6.52
C SER A 12 -16.07 14.32 7.24
N ASN A 13 -15.95 15.64 7.09
CA ASN A 13 -16.84 16.61 7.72
C ASN A 13 -18.05 16.98 6.86
N CYS A 14 -17.83 17.40 5.61
CA CYS A 14 -18.91 17.94 4.76
C CYS A 14 -19.29 17.06 3.55
N GLY A 15 -18.61 15.94 3.33
CA GLY A 15 -18.87 15.02 2.22
C GLY A 15 -18.45 15.52 0.82
N ALA A 16 -17.89 16.73 0.71
CA ALA A 16 -17.40 17.25 -0.56
C ALA A 16 -16.32 16.32 -1.15
N LYS A 17 -16.42 16.06 -2.45
CA LYS A 17 -15.46 15.24 -3.21
C LYS A 17 -14.31 16.14 -3.68
N ASN A 18 -13.12 15.96 -3.11
CA ASN A 18 -11.94 16.76 -3.45
C ASN A 18 -11.05 15.94 -4.39
N ARG A 19 -10.62 16.53 -5.50
CA ARG A 19 -9.69 15.89 -6.43
C ARG A 19 -8.26 16.23 -6.00
N ILE A 20 -7.51 15.22 -5.58
CA ILE A 20 -6.14 15.37 -5.10
C ILE A 20 -5.18 14.74 -6.13
N PRO A 21 -4.19 15.48 -6.65
CA PRO A 21 -3.14 14.90 -7.49
C PRO A 21 -2.37 13.82 -6.73
N ILE A 22 -2.02 12.72 -7.40
CA ILE A 22 -1.36 11.58 -6.75
C ILE A 22 -0.03 12.00 -6.12
N GLU A 23 0.73 12.93 -6.73
CA GLU A 23 1.97 13.44 -6.13
C GLU A 23 1.79 14.20 -4.81
N ARG A 24 0.56 14.57 -4.43
CA ARG A 24 0.25 15.24 -3.16
C ARG A 24 -0.25 14.28 -2.07
N PHE A 25 -0.35 12.98 -2.34
CA PHE A 25 -0.69 11.99 -1.31
C PHE A 25 0.44 11.87 -0.29
N GLY A 26 0.09 11.82 1.00
CA GLY A 26 1.03 11.95 2.12
C GLY A 26 1.38 13.38 2.52
N ALA A 27 0.91 14.40 1.78
CA ALA A 27 0.98 15.80 2.19
C ALA A 27 -0.35 16.28 2.79
N ALA A 28 -0.28 17.23 3.72
CA ALA A 28 -1.47 17.86 4.31
C ALA A 28 -2.31 18.55 3.21
N ALA A 29 -3.57 18.16 3.09
CA ALA A 29 -4.54 18.76 2.18
C ALA A 29 -5.80 19.17 2.95
N LYS A 30 -6.43 20.26 2.52
CA LYS A 30 -7.68 20.78 3.11
C LYS A 30 -8.83 20.67 2.13
N CYS A 31 -10.03 20.47 2.66
CA CYS A 31 -11.24 20.47 1.85
C CYS A 31 -11.50 21.87 1.27
N GLY A 32 -11.73 21.96 -0.05
CA GLY A 32 -12.03 23.23 -0.71
C GLY A 32 -13.36 23.89 -0.28
N LYS A 33 -14.25 23.14 0.38
CA LYS A 33 -15.56 23.64 0.83
C LYS A 33 -15.58 24.08 2.30
N CYS A 34 -15.00 23.29 3.20
CA CYS A 34 -15.09 23.52 4.65
C CYS A 34 -13.74 23.63 5.37
N ALA A 35 -12.62 23.59 4.63
CA ALA A 35 -11.25 23.69 5.14
C ALA A 35 -10.79 22.60 6.14
N THR A 36 -11.64 21.62 6.48
CA THR A 36 -11.24 20.44 7.26
C THR A 36 -10.12 19.68 6.55
N ASP A 37 -9.18 19.15 7.32
CA ASP A 37 -8.09 18.34 6.79
C ASP A 37 -8.63 17.05 6.14
N LEU A 38 -8.03 16.69 5.02
CA LEU A 38 -8.38 15.50 4.24
C LEU A 38 -7.42 14.36 4.58
N ASP A 39 -7.96 13.15 4.64
CA ASP A 39 -7.17 11.94 4.78
C ASP A 39 -6.55 11.57 3.42
N THR A 40 -5.32 12.05 3.21
CA THR A 40 -4.49 11.77 2.04
C THR A 40 -3.39 10.76 2.34
N ASP A 41 -3.47 10.05 3.47
CA ASP A 41 -2.45 9.09 3.88
C ASP A 41 -2.43 7.88 2.94
N ILE A 42 -1.25 7.59 2.41
CA ILE A 42 -0.99 6.35 1.68
C ILE A 42 -1.04 5.18 2.67
N ARG A 43 -1.81 4.14 2.34
CA ARG A 43 -1.96 2.93 3.15
C ARG A 43 -1.67 1.70 2.32
N TYR A 44 -0.90 0.79 2.90
CA TYR A 44 -0.61 -0.52 2.33
C TYR A 44 -1.47 -1.58 3.00
N THR A 45 -1.90 -2.57 2.23
CA THR A 45 -2.58 -3.75 2.78
C THR A 45 -1.61 -4.92 2.79
N LEU A 46 -1.28 -5.40 3.99
CA LEU A 46 -0.34 -6.49 4.22
C LEU A 46 -1.05 -7.69 4.85
N ARG A 47 -0.81 -8.89 4.32
CA ARG A 47 -1.19 -10.14 4.93
C ARG A 47 -0.16 -10.53 5.99
N CYS A 48 -0.61 -10.86 7.19
CA CYS A 48 0.25 -11.39 8.25
C CYS A 48 0.75 -12.78 7.87
N THR A 49 2.05 -13.03 7.96
CA THR A 49 2.69 -14.30 7.63
C THR A 49 2.43 -15.40 8.66
N GLY A 50 2.13 -15.06 9.93
CA GLY A 50 1.76 -16.05 10.95
C GLY A 50 0.28 -16.44 10.93
N CYS A 51 -0.64 -15.46 10.96
CA CYS A 51 -2.09 -15.74 11.11
C CYS A 51 -2.95 -15.46 9.86
N GLY A 52 -2.36 -14.93 8.78
CA GLY A 52 -3.06 -14.68 7.52
C GLY A 52 -4.00 -13.46 7.50
N ALA A 53 -4.14 -12.71 8.60
CA ALA A 53 -5.00 -11.53 8.67
C ALA A 53 -4.55 -10.41 7.71
N LYS A 54 -5.49 -9.70 7.10
CA LYS A 54 -5.21 -8.48 6.31
C LYS A 54 -5.10 -7.27 7.25
N ASN A 55 -4.02 -6.51 7.13
CA ASN A 55 -3.72 -5.34 7.95
C ASN A 55 -3.55 -4.12 7.05
N ARG A 56 -4.22 -3.01 7.37
CA ARG A 56 -4.00 -1.72 6.70
C ARG A 56 -2.96 -0.94 7.49
N VAL A 57 -1.81 -0.68 6.87
CA VAL A 57 -0.68 -0.01 7.49
C VAL A 57 -0.43 1.33 6.79
N PRO A 58 -0.56 2.46 7.50
CA PRO A 58 -0.17 3.77 6.98
C PRO A 58 1.32 3.79 6.60
N ALA A 59 1.67 4.47 5.51
CA ALA A 59 3.03 4.55 4.99
C ALA A 59 4.03 5.06 6.05
N ASN A 60 3.63 6.07 6.83
CA ASN A 60 4.44 6.63 7.92
C ASN A 60 4.69 5.67 9.09
N LYS A 61 3.97 4.54 9.16
CA LYS A 61 4.13 3.51 10.20
C LYS A 61 4.87 2.25 9.72
N LEU A 62 5.27 2.18 8.45
CA LEU A 62 5.98 1.01 7.92
C LEU A 62 7.32 0.75 8.63
N ASN A 63 8.06 1.82 8.93
CA ASN A 63 9.37 1.74 9.59
C ASN A 63 9.27 1.73 11.13
N ALA A 64 8.06 1.88 11.69
CA ALA A 64 7.82 1.95 13.13
C ALA A 64 7.58 0.57 13.78
N GLY A 65 7.90 -0.52 13.08
CA GLY A 65 7.67 -1.89 13.58
C GLY A 65 6.19 -2.27 13.63
N ALA A 66 5.49 -2.11 12.50
CA ALA A 66 4.06 -2.45 12.41
C ALA A 66 3.79 -3.90 12.85
N LYS A 67 2.78 -4.09 13.71
CA LYS A 67 2.35 -5.39 14.22
C LYS A 67 0.99 -5.77 13.65
N CYS A 68 0.72 -7.06 13.57
CA CYS A 68 -0.58 -7.57 13.18
C CYS A 68 -1.62 -7.23 14.26
N GLY A 69 -2.74 -6.63 13.85
CA GLY A 69 -3.84 -6.30 14.77
C GLY A 69 -4.59 -7.51 15.35
N LYS A 70 -4.30 -8.73 14.88
CA LYS A 70 -4.92 -9.98 15.35
C LYS A 70 -4.02 -10.80 16.28
N CYS A 71 -2.80 -11.13 15.86
CA CYS A 71 -1.88 -11.97 16.63
C CYS A 71 -0.70 -11.20 17.24
N SER A 72 -0.59 -9.90 17.02
CA SER A 72 0.50 -9.04 17.50
C SER A 72 1.90 -9.37 16.98
N GLU A 73 2.05 -10.34 16.08
CA GLU A 73 3.33 -10.61 15.42
C GLU A 73 3.77 -9.44 14.52
N PRO A 74 5.09 -9.23 14.36
CA PRO A 74 5.61 -8.26 13.42
C PRO A 74 5.12 -8.52 11.98
N LEU A 75 4.73 -7.47 11.27
CA LEU A 75 4.40 -7.56 9.85
C LEU A 75 5.67 -7.48 9.01
N ALA A 76 5.77 -8.32 7.98
CA ALA A 76 6.87 -8.31 7.01
C ALA A 76 6.76 -7.10 6.05
N THR A 77 7.18 -5.92 6.49
CA THR A 77 7.12 -4.68 5.70
C THR A 77 8.26 -4.53 4.68
N ALA A 78 9.35 -5.29 4.84
CA ALA A 78 10.54 -5.20 3.98
C ALA A 78 10.24 -5.48 2.49
N GLU A 79 9.26 -6.32 2.19
CA GLU A 79 8.85 -6.63 0.80
C GLU A 79 8.32 -5.40 0.04
N LEU A 80 7.84 -4.35 0.74
CA LEU A 80 7.42 -3.09 0.10
C LEU A 80 8.57 -2.29 -0.49
N SER A 81 9.80 -2.53 -0.03
CA SER A 81 11.01 -1.84 -0.48
C SER A 81 11.91 -2.74 -1.33
N ALA A 82 11.48 -3.97 -1.61
CA ALA A 82 12.22 -4.87 -2.49
C ALA A 82 12.28 -4.30 -3.92
N PRO A 83 13.40 -4.47 -4.64
CA PRO A 83 13.50 -4.07 -6.05
C PRO A 83 12.45 -4.76 -6.92
N GLN A 84 11.85 -4.00 -7.84
CA GLN A 84 10.85 -4.51 -8.79
C GLN A 84 11.11 -3.96 -10.20
N PRO A 85 10.88 -4.74 -11.27
CA PRO A 85 10.44 -6.14 -11.26
C PRO A 85 11.53 -7.10 -10.75
N MET A 86 11.13 -8.29 -10.28
CA MET A 86 12.06 -9.34 -9.84
C MET A 86 11.87 -10.60 -10.68
N MET A 87 12.97 -11.30 -10.97
CA MET A 87 12.92 -12.60 -11.63
C MET A 87 12.46 -13.68 -10.65
N ILE A 88 11.43 -14.41 -11.05
CA ILE A 88 10.90 -15.56 -10.32
C ILE A 88 11.37 -16.83 -10.99
N SER A 89 11.86 -17.77 -10.19
CA SER A 89 12.21 -19.13 -10.57
C SER A 89 11.58 -20.11 -9.60
N ASP A 90 11.66 -21.40 -9.91
CA ASP A 90 11.15 -22.46 -9.01
C ASP A 90 11.77 -22.38 -7.61
N MET A 91 13.01 -21.90 -7.49
CA MET A 91 13.73 -21.77 -6.22
C MET A 91 13.12 -20.72 -5.28
N ASN A 92 12.49 -19.67 -5.81
CA ASN A 92 11.98 -18.55 -5.01
C ASN A 92 10.46 -18.36 -5.10
N PHE A 93 9.76 -19.19 -5.88
CA PHE A 93 8.33 -19.08 -6.11
C PHE A 93 7.50 -19.18 -4.82
N ASP A 94 7.80 -20.15 -3.96
CA ASP A 94 7.04 -20.36 -2.74
C ASP A 94 7.14 -19.15 -1.79
N GLU A 95 8.33 -18.62 -1.59
CA GLU A 95 8.55 -17.48 -0.71
C GLU A 95 8.00 -16.17 -1.29
N LYS A 96 8.31 -15.88 -2.57
CA LYS A 96 8.03 -14.58 -3.17
C LYS A 96 6.65 -14.46 -3.81
N VAL A 97 6.02 -15.58 -4.16
CA VAL A 97 4.67 -15.61 -4.75
C VAL A 97 3.67 -16.16 -3.74
N MET A 98 3.84 -17.42 -3.32
CA MET A 98 2.81 -18.11 -2.52
C MET A 98 2.66 -17.56 -1.11
N LYS A 99 3.78 -17.22 -0.47
CA LYS A 99 3.83 -16.70 0.91
C LYS A 99 3.92 -15.17 0.97
N SER A 100 3.79 -14.48 -0.16
CA SER A 100 3.93 -13.03 -0.20
C SER A 100 2.93 -12.34 0.75
N PRO A 101 3.38 -11.40 1.60
CA PRO A 101 2.49 -10.58 2.41
C PRO A 101 1.75 -9.53 1.56
N LEU A 102 2.14 -9.35 0.29
CA LEU A 102 1.60 -8.39 -0.66
C LEU A 102 0.82 -9.10 -1.78
N PRO A 103 -0.12 -8.42 -2.45
CA PRO A 103 -0.63 -8.89 -3.72
C PRO A 103 0.50 -9.03 -4.75
N VAL A 104 0.53 -10.16 -5.46
CA VAL A 104 1.57 -10.45 -6.46
C VAL A 104 0.98 -10.35 -7.86
N LEU A 105 1.63 -9.59 -8.73
CA LEU A 105 1.44 -9.63 -10.17
C LEU A 105 2.57 -10.47 -10.78
N LEU A 106 2.24 -11.64 -11.32
CA LEU A 106 3.19 -12.54 -11.94
C LEU A 106 3.07 -12.46 -13.47
N PHE A 107 4.18 -12.20 -14.16
CA PHE A 107 4.26 -12.27 -15.61
C PHE A 107 4.95 -13.56 -16.05
N ALA A 108 4.14 -14.60 -16.32
CA ALA A 108 4.63 -15.87 -16.85
C ALA A 108 4.72 -15.80 -18.38
N TRP A 109 5.92 -15.98 -18.92
CA TRP A 109 6.22 -15.88 -20.35
C TRP A 109 7.22 -16.96 -20.76
N ALA A 110 7.37 -17.18 -22.06
CA ALA A 110 8.40 -18.04 -22.64
C ALA A 110 9.02 -17.34 -23.86
N PRO A 111 10.36 -17.35 -24.02
CA PRO A 111 11.00 -16.88 -25.25
C PRO A 111 10.65 -17.84 -26.40
N SER A 112 10.32 -17.27 -27.56
CA SER A 112 10.04 -17.99 -28.81
C SER A 112 11.28 -18.66 -29.39
#